data_AF-A0AAW9W8E6-F1
#
_entry.id   AF-A0AAW9W8E6-F1
#
_cell.length_a   1.000
_cell.length_b   1.000
_cell.length_c   1.000
_cell.angle_alpha   90.00
_cell.angle_beta   90.00
_cell.angle_gamma   90.00
#
_symmetry.space_group_name_H-M   'P 1'
#
loop_
_entity.id
_entity.type
_entity.pdbx_description
1 polymer ?
#
loop_
_entity_poly.entity_id
_entity_poly.type
_entity_poly.pdbx_seq_one_letter_code
_entity_poly.pdbx_strand_id
1 'polypeptide(L)' 'MIEVSTREERNQFYNSSEWRTIRRQALKRDHYECVWCRDEGKVTTTNLEVDHIKELELYPEFALDIDNLRTLCKA' A
#
# COMPACT_ATOMS: atom_id res chain seq x y z
N MET A 1 -0.63 -1.79 -19.04
CA MET A 1 -1.58 -2.02 -17.94
C MET A 1 -0.89 -2.92 -16.94
N ILE A 2 -1.13 -2.71 -15.65
CA ILE A 2 -0.59 -3.58 -14.62
C ILE A 2 -1.45 -4.84 -14.64
N GLU A 3 -0.95 -5.92 -15.23
CA GLU A 3 -1.61 -7.23 -15.18
C GLU A 3 -1.30 -7.85 -13.81
N VAL A 4 -2.33 -8.30 -13.09
CA VAL A 4 -2.23 -8.87 -11.72
C VAL A 4 -3.15 -10.09 -11.55
N SER A 5 -3.61 -10.62 -12.68
CA SER A 5 -4.55 -11.73 -12.80
C SER A 5 -3.98 -13.04 -12.26
N THR A 6 -2.65 -13.18 -12.28
CA THR A 6 -1.94 -14.36 -11.76
C THR A 6 -1.08 -14.02 -10.55
N ARG A 7 -0.76 -15.04 -9.75
CA ARG A 7 0.16 -14.92 -8.61
C ARG A 7 1.55 -14.45 -9.03
N GLU A 8 2.03 -14.87 -10.19
CA GLU A 8 3.35 -14.51 -10.70
C GLU A 8 3.42 -13.03 -11.09
N GLU A 9 2.39 -12.54 -11.76
CA GLU A 9 2.26 -11.12 -12.10
C GLU A 9 2.15 -10.23 -10.85
N ARG A 10 1.38 -10.63 -9.84
CA ARG A 10 1.36 -9.92 -8.55
C ARG A 10 2.72 -9.90 -7.88
N ASN A 11 3.44 -11.02 -7.91
CA ASN A 11 4.80 -11.07 -7.40
C ASN A 11 5.73 -10.12 -8.17
N GLN A 12 5.61 -10.03 -9.49
CA GLN A 12 6.38 -9.06 -10.28
C GLN A 12 6.03 -7.61 -9.89
N PHE A 13 4.73 -7.30 -9.76
CA PHE A 13 4.26 -5.99 -9.32
C PHE A 13 4.84 -5.60 -7.95
N TYR A 14 4.73 -6.46 -6.94
CA TYR A 14 5.26 -6.16 -5.60
C TYR A 14 6.79 -6.13 -5.55
N ASN A 15 7.48 -6.73 -6.53
CA ASN A 15 8.93 -6.62 -6.67
C ASN A 15 9.40 -5.45 -7.55
N SER A 16 8.47 -4.79 -8.25
CA SER A 16 8.78 -3.68 -9.15
C SER A 16 9.39 -2.47 -8.43
N SER A 17 10.15 -1.67 -9.17
CA SER A 17 10.78 -0.46 -8.65
C SER A 17 9.74 0.64 -8.36
N GLU A 18 8.67 0.63 -9.16
CA GLU A 18 7.53 1.53 -9.14
C GLU A 18 6.76 1.33 -7.83
N TRP A 19 6.41 0.08 -7.52
CA TRP A 19 5.76 -0.26 -6.24
C TRP A 19 6.62 0.16 -5.05
N ARG A 20 7.91 -0.19 -5.06
CA ARG A 20 8.84 0.18 -3.97
C ARG A 20 8.92 1.70 -3.79
N THR A 21 8.84 2.45 -4.88
CA THR A 21 8.90 3.91 -4.85
C THR A 21 7.63 4.50 -4.26
N ILE A 22 6.46 4.14 -4.77
CA ILE A 22 5.19 4.68 -4.26
C ILE A 22 4.88 4.21 -2.85
N ARG A 23 5.25 2.97 -2.50
CA ARG A 23 5.17 2.44 -1.13
C ARG A 23 5.94 3.32 -0.14
N ARG A 24 7.14 3.77 -0.50
CA ARG A 24 7.89 4.72 0.36
C ARG A 24 7.23 6.08 0.43
N GLN A 25 6.62 6.56 -0.66
CA GLN A 25 5.88 7.81 -0.66
C GLN A 25 4.64 7.75 0.25
N ALA A 26 3.87 6.66 0.19
CA ALA A 26 2.73 6.42 1.07
C ALA A 26 3.14 6.38 2.55
N LEU A 27 4.19 5.62 2.89
CA LEU A 27 4.73 5.59 4.26
C LEU A 27 5.17 6.98 4.73
N LYS A 28 5.84 7.76 3.88
CA LYS A 28 6.28 9.11 4.22
C LYS A 28 5.11 10.08 4.40
N ARG A 29 4.09 10.01 3.53
CA ARG A 29 2.85 10.79 3.62
C ARG A 29 2.12 10.49 4.93
N ASP A 30 2.08 9.22 5.31
CA ASP A 30 1.41 8.76 6.53
C ASP A 30 2.30 8.89 7.78
N HIS A 31 3.41 9.62 7.71
CA HIS A 31 4.37 9.82 8.81
C HIS A 31 4.93 8.53 9.42
N TYR A 32 4.96 7.43 8.66
CA TYR A 32 5.27 6.09 9.15
C TYR A 32 4.39 5.69 10.34
N GLU A 33 3.09 5.98 10.23
CA GLU A 33 2.07 5.64 11.22
C GLU A 33 0.89 4.91 10.57
N CYS A 34 0.29 3.99 11.31
CA CYS A 34 -0.97 3.38 10.92
C CYS A 34 -2.08 4.43 10.87
N VAL A 35 -2.71 4.60 9.71
CA VAL A 35 -3.76 5.59 9.47
C VAL A 35 -4.98 5.29 10.34
N TRP A 36 -5.35 4.02 10.54
CA TRP A 36 -6.48 3.64 11.39
C TRP A 36 -6.22 3.90 12.86
N CYS A 37 -5.04 3.51 13.37
CA CYS A 37 -4.69 3.79 14.76
C CYS A 37 -4.70 5.31 15.01
N ARG A 38 -4.17 6.10 14.07
CA ARG A 38 -4.17 7.57 14.16
C ARG A 38 -5.58 8.14 14.25
N ASP A 39 -6.51 7.62 13.45
CA ASP A 39 -7.93 8.03 13.46
C ASP A 39 -8.60 7.70 14.81
N GLU A 40 -8.20 6.59 15.45
CA GLU A 40 -8.61 6.24 16.82
C GLU A 40 -7.87 7.03 17.93
N GLY A 41 -7.00 7.97 17.58
CA GLY A 41 -6.19 8.73 18.54
C GLY A 41 -5.01 7.95 19.13
N LYS A 42 -4.62 6.82 18.51
CA LYS A 42 -3.47 5.99 18.89
C LYS A 42 -2.30 6.22 17.92
N VAL A 43 -1.08 6.05 18.43
CA VAL A 43 0.12 6.09 17.59
C VAL A 43 0.66 4.67 17.45
N THR A 44 0.79 4.20 16.21
CA THR A 44 1.37 2.89 15.91
C THR A 44 2.32 3.03 14.74
N THR A 45 3.61 2.81 15.02
CA THR A 45 4.73 2.98 14.07
C THR A 45 5.47 1.66 13.80
N THR A 46 5.03 0.57 14.41
CA THR A 46 5.62 -0.77 14.29
C THR A 46 4.79 -1.65 13.36
N ASN A 47 5.44 -2.66 12.75
CA ASN A 47 4.80 -3.66 11.90
C ASN A 47 3.91 -3.09 10.79
N LEU A 48 4.39 -2.03 10.12
CA LEU A 48 3.61 -1.32 9.11
C LEU A 48 3.66 -2.00 7.74
N GLU A 49 2.52 -2.05 7.09
CA GLU A 49 2.36 -2.39 5.68
C GLU A 49 1.59 -1.31 4.93
N VAL A 50 1.72 -1.33 3.60
CA VAL A 50 0.96 -0.45 2.72
C VAL A 50 -0.07 -1.32 2.03
N ASP A 51 -1.32 -0.98 2.25
CA ASP A 51 -2.51 -1.66 1.77
C ASP A 51 -3.19 -0.84 0.66
N HIS A 52 -3.81 -1.54 -0.28
CA HIS A 52 -4.59 -0.94 -1.36
C HIS A 52 -6.05 -0.77 -0.89
N ILE A 53 -6.58 0.45 -0.91
CA ILE A 53 -7.96 0.74 -0.52
C ILE A 53 -8.96 0.06 -1.47
N LYS A 54 -8.72 0.21 -2.78
CA LYS A 54 -9.36 -0.57 -3.85
C LYS A 54 -8.45 -1.73 -4.19
N GLU A 55 -8.99 -2.94 -4.10
CA GLU A 55 -8.25 -4.17 -4.34
C GLU A 55 -7.54 -4.17 -5.70
N LEU A 56 -6.27 -4.58 -5.67
CA LEU A 56 -5.40 -4.63 -6.85
C LEU A 56 -5.99 -5.51 -7.97
N GLU A 57 -6.67 -6.61 -7.62
CA GLU A 57 -7.26 -7.56 -8.57
C GLU A 57 -8.47 -7.00 -9.32
N LEU A 58 -9.21 -6.08 -8.69
CA LEU A 58 -10.41 -5.46 -9.27
C LEU A 58 -10.10 -4.15 -9.98
N TYR A 59 -9.09 -3.42 -9.50
CA TYR A 59 -8.73 -2.10 -10.01
C TYR A 59 -7.22 -1.93 -10.21
N PRO A 60 -6.62 -2.69 -11.15
CA PRO A 60 -5.19 -2.59 -11.45
C PRO A 60 -4.75 -1.20 -11.92
N GLU A 61 -5.66 -0.38 -12.47
CA GLU A 61 -5.39 0.99 -12.87
C GLU A 61 -5.03 1.91 -11.69
N PHE A 62 -5.49 1.58 -10.47
CA PHE A 62 -5.17 2.32 -9.24
C PHE A 62 -4.03 1.68 -8.44
N ALA A 63 -3.31 0.71 -9.01
CA ALA A 63 -2.24 -0.01 -8.32
C ALA A 63 -1.09 0.89 -7.86
N LEU A 64 -0.81 1.94 -8.64
CA LEU A 64 0.22 2.97 -8.38
C LEU A 64 -0.40 4.35 -8.15
N ASP A 65 -1.64 4.41 -7.68
CA ASP A 65 -2.26 5.65 -7.24
C ASP A 65 -2.00 5.83 -5.73
N ILE A 66 -1.34 6.93 -5.35
CA ILE A 66 -1.00 7.20 -3.94
C ILE A 66 -2.25 7.36 -3.08
N ASP A 67 -3.34 7.89 -3.64
CA ASP A 67 -4.60 8.09 -2.93
C ASP A 67 -5.35 6.76 -2.72
N ASN A 68 -4.99 5.73 -3.49
CA ASN A 68 -5.47 4.36 -3.30
C ASN A 68 -4.61 3.56 -2.31
N LEU A 69 -3.55 4.14 -1.73
CA LEU A 69 -2.67 3.48 -0.77
C LEU A 69 -2.88 4.02 0.63
N ARG A 70 -2.80 3.14 1.63
CA ARG A 70 -2.82 3.52 3.05
C ARG A 70 -1.83 2.70 3.87
N THR A 71 -1.19 3.33 4.84
CA THR A 71 -0.33 2.65 5.80
C THR A 71 -1.16 2.06 6.94
N LEU A 72 -1.03 0.75 7.18
CA LEU A 72 -1.71 0.03 8.25
C LEU A 72 -0.71 -0.79 9.08
N CYS A 73 -1.02 -1.06 10.34
CA CYS A 73 -0.27 -1.99 11.16
C CYS A 73 -0.79 -3.42 11.01
N LYS A 74 0.10 -4.41 11.04
CA LYS A 74 -0.26 -5.81 11.22
C LYS A 74 -0.60 -6.05 12.69
N ALA A 75 -1.86 -6.33 12.98
CA ALA A 75 -2.33 -6.76 14.29
C ALA A 75 -1.85 -8.19 14.61
#